data_AF-A0A6G7CIN1-F1
#
_entry.id   AF-A0A6G7CIN1-F1
#
_cell.length_a   1.000
_cell.length_b   1.000
_cell.length_c   1.000
_cell.angle_alpha   90.00
_cell.angle_beta   90.00
_cell.angle_gamma   90.00
#
_symmetry.space_group_name_H-M   'P 1'
#
loop_
_entity.id
_entity.type
_entity.pdbx_description
1 polymer ?
#
loop_
_entity_poly.entity_id
_entity_poly.type
_entity_poly.pdbx_seq_one_letter_code
_entity_poly.pdbx_strand_id
1 'polypeptide(L)'
;MARSKSDISNSAIRIFLQDVGKFYDEARGYEPFGPKVAQKDELLEFFDHQCCFCGVEINRKSMSQDHLIPMNKTALGLHAWGNVVPCCSPCNNQKQQKPWKEFMLIKAGPGANARISKVESFVQAKKYDPALNLHEYADNLYEDVGQVAMTLINLRYKQAQNGIRKLLE
;
A
#
# COMPACT_ATOMS: atom_id res chain seq x y z
N MET A 1 -20.24 9.24 -1.47
CA MET A 1 -20.26 8.06 -2.36
C MET A 1 -20.67 6.86 -1.53
N ALA A 2 -21.69 6.10 -1.93
CA ALA A 2 -22.06 4.88 -1.24
C ALA A 2 -20.89 3.89 -1.35
N ARG A 3 -20.40 3.39 -0.21
CA ARG A 3 -19.33 2.37 -0.22
C ARG A 3 -19.89 1.10 -0.85
N SER A 4 -19.29 0.69 -1.96
CA SER A 4 -19.64 -0.49 -2.75
C SER A 4 -19.13 -1.79 -2.11
N LYS A 5 -19.63 -2.96 -2.56
CA LYS A 5 -19.05 -4.29 -2.23
C LYS A 5 -17.53 -4.24 -2.39
N SER A 6 -17.07 -3.69 -3.51
CA SER A 6 -15.65 -3.56 -3.84
C SER A 6 -14.86 -2.70 -2.85
N ASP A 7 -15.45 -1.66 -2.24
CA ASP A 7 -14.73 -0.83 -1.27
C ASP A 7 -14.43 -1.58 0.02
N ILE A 8 -15.38 -2.42 0.47
CA ILE A 8 -15.21 -3.28 1.65
C ILE A 8 -14.15 -4.34 1.36
N SER A 9 -14.25 -5.04 0.23
CA SER A 9 -13.27 -6.04 -0.18
C SER A 9 -11.88 -5.44 -0.37
N ASN A 10 -11.75 -4.27 -1.01
CA ASN A 10 -10.48 -3.57 -1.16
C ASN A 10 -9.88 -3.17 0.20
N SER A 11 -10.71 -2.80 1.18
CA SER A 11 -10.25 -2.50 2.53
C SER A 11 -9.69 -3.74 3.22
N ALA A 12 -10.35 -4.89 3.07
CA ALA A 12 -9.86 -6.16 3.60
C ALA A 12 -8.53 -6.59 2.96
N ILE A 13 -8.37 -6.43 1.64
CA ILE A 13 -7.09 -6.67 0.96
C ILE A 13 -5.98 -5.82 1.56
N ARG A 14 -6.22 -4.52 1.81
CA ARG A 14 -5.19 -3.65 2.39
C ARG A 14 -4.78 -4.09 3.78
N ILE A 15 -5.74 -4.47 4.63
CA ILE A 15 -5.45 -5.00 5.97
C ILE A 15 -4.62 -6.28 5.87
N PHE A 16 -5.04 -7.22 5.01
CA PHE A 16 -4.32 -8.46 4.76
C PHE A 16 -2.88 -8.22 4.32
N LEU A 17 -2.65 -7.34 3.34
CA LEU A 17 -1.30 -7.02 2.85
C LEU A 17 -0.44 -6.27 3.89
N GLN A 18 -1.06 -5.54 4.82
CA GLN A 18 -0.35 -4.94 5.96
C GLN A 18 0.10 -6.01 6.95
N ASP A 19 -0.76 -6.96 7.30
CA ASP A 19 -0.44 -8.01 8.28
C ASP A 19 0.56 -9.02 7.71
N VAL A 20 0.39 -9.41 6.43
CA VAL A 20 1.41 -10.20 5.73
C VAL A 20 2.73 -9.42 5.64
N GLY A 21 2.69 -8.10 5.42
CA GLY A 21 3.88 -7.24 5.44
C GLY A 21 4.64 -7.27 6.77
N LYS A 22 3.93 -7.22 7.90
CA LYS A 22 4.55 -7.30 9.24
C LYS A 22 5.25 -8.64 9.45
N PHE A 23 4.53 -9.74 9.22
CA PHE A 23 5.11 -11.08 9.34
C PHE A 23 6.27 -11.27 8.37
N TYR A 24 6.14 -10.75 7.15
CA TYR A 24 7.20 -10.78 6.15
C TYR A 24 8.44 -10.09 6.68
N ASP A 25 8.37 -8.88 7.25
CA ASP A 25 9.50 -8.21 7.86
C ASP A 25 10.12 -9.01 9.02
N GLU A 26 9.30 -9.55 9.93
CA GLU A 26 9.75 -10.38 11.05
C GLU A 26 10.53 -11.62 10.59
N ALA A 27 10.01 -12.32 9.58
CA ALA A 27 10.59 -13.55 9.05
C ALA A 27 12.01 -13.37 8.46
N ARG A 28 12.39 -12.13 8.11
CA ARG A 28 13.71 -11.76 7.56
C ARG A 28 14.57 -11.01 8.58
N GLY A 29 14.13 -10.95 9.84
CA GLY A 29 14.86 -10.37 10.96
C GLY A 29 14.74 -8.86 11.08
N TYR A 30 13.71 -8.24 10.49
CA TYR A 30 13.42 -6.83 10.66
C TYR A 30 12.31 -6.61 11.68
N GLU A 31 12.38 -5.51 12.41
CA GLU A 31 11.20 -4.97 13.07
C GLU A 31 10.18 -4.54 12.00
N PRO A 32 8.90 -4.93 12.11
CA PRO A 32 7.86 -4.57 11.15
C PRO A 32 7.83 -3.09 10.81
N PHE A 33 7.83 -2.76 9.51
CA PHE A 33 7.67 -1.38 9.08
C PHE A 33 6.31 -0.83 9.51
N GLY A 34 6.31 0.34 10.12
CA GLY A 34 5.12 0.98 10.68
C GLY A 34 5.30 2.48 10.92
N PRO A 35 4.44 3.11 11.73
CA PRO A 35 4.41 4.57 11.90
C PRO A 35 5.47 5.11 12.86
N LYS A 36 6.62 4.43 13.00
CA LYS A 36 7.68 4.81 13.95
C LYS A 36 8.58 5.91 13.39
N VAL A 37 8.95 6.86 14.24
CA VAL A 37 9.83 7.98 13.86
C VAL A 37 11.20 7.47 13.41
N ALA A 38 11.80 6.54 14.15
CA ALA A 38 13.10 5.95 13.81
C ALA A 38 13.12 5.29 12.42
N GLN A 39 12.04 4.59 12.05
CA GLN A 39 11.94 3.95 10.74
C GLN A 39 11.80 4.97 9.60
N LYS A 40 11.14 6.11 9.85
CA LYS A 40 11.09 7.22 8.89
C LYS A 40 12.44 7.89 8.73
N ASP A 41 13.17 8.06 9.83
CA ASP A 41 14.52 8.65 9.82
C ASP A 41 15.49 7.74 9.05
N GLU A 42 15.48 6.43 9.31
CA GLU A 42 16.26 5.44 8.54
C GLU A 42 15.94 5.47 7.04
N LEU A 43 14.66 5.62 6.69
CA LEU A 43 14.23 5.73 5.30
C LEU A 43 14.74 7.02 4.66
N LEU A 44 14.66 8.16 5.35
CA LEU A 44 15.18 9.44 4.86
C LEU A 44 16.70 9.41 4.72
N GLU A 45 17.42 8.86 5.70
CA GLU A 45 18.87 8.74 5.69
C GLU A 45 19.35 7.88 4.52
N PHE A 46 18.71 6.73 4.28
CA PHE A 46 19.08 5.88 3.13
C PHE A 46 18.97 6.63 1.80
N PHE A 47 17.96 7.50 1.66
CA PHE A 47 17.69 8.26 0.44
C PHE A 47 18.25 9.69 0.47
N ASP A 48 19.22 9.96 1.34
CA ASP A 48 19.93 11.25 1.41
C ASP A 48 18.99 12.44 1.62
N HIS A 49 17.90 12.25 2.37
CA HIS A 49 16.80 13.20 2.57
C HIS A 49 16.19 13.71 1.25
N GLN A 50 16.17 12.89 0.21
CA GLN A 50 15.58 13.23 -1.08
C GLN A 50 14.41 12.33 -1.44
N CYS A 51 13.45 12.87 -2.18
CA CYS A 51 12.41 12.10 -2.84
C CYS A 51 13.04 11.06 -3.77
N CYS A 52 12.72 9.78 -3.59
CA CYS A 52 13.28 8.70 -4.40
C CYS A 52 13.00 8.89 -5.90
N PHE A 53 11.88 9.52 -6.27
CA PHE A 53 11.48 9.72 -7.67
C PHE A 53 12.09 10.97 -8.32
N CYS A 54 11.95 12.15 -7.69
CA CYS A 54 12.31 13.42 -8.34
C CYS A 54 13.51 14.14 -7.72
N GLY A 55 14.03 13.68 -6.58
CA GLY A 55 15.21 14.28 -5.95
C GLY A 55 15.01 15.53 -5.12
N VAL A 56 13.79 16.05 -5.06
CA VAL A 56 13.53 17.20 -4.18
C VAL A 56 13.82 16.80 -2.74
N GLU A 57 14.45 17.71 -2.00
CA GLU A 57 14.70 17.50 -0.58
C GLU A 57 13.39 17.36 0.20
N ILE A 58 13.37 16.38 1.09
CA ILE A 58 12.25 16.05 1.96
C ILE A 58 12.77 15.78 3.37
N ASN A 59 11.96 16.12 4.36
CA ASN A 59 12.22 15.85 5.76
C ASN A 59 10.99 15.17 6.38
N ARG A 60 11.04 14.86 7.67
CA ARG A 60 9.93 14.20 8.38
C ARG A 60 8.56 14.85 8.20
N LYS A 61 8.49 16.18 8.02
CA LYS A 61 7.24 16.92 7.86
C LYS A 61 6.74 16.95 6.41
N SER A 62 7.64 16.92 5.43
CA SER A 62 7.30 17.01 4.01
C SER A 62 7.31 15.67 3.28
N MET A 63 7.87 14.62 3.89
CA MET A 63 7.92 13.29 3.30
C MET A 63 6.53 12.65 3.27
N SER A 64 6.27 11.96 2.17
CA SER A 64 5.24 10.96 2.00
C SER A 64 5.90 9.58 1.86
N GLN A 65 5.11 8.52 2.05
CA GLN A 65 5.53 7.14 1.86
C GLN A 65 4.75 6.59 0.66
N ASP A 66 5.46 6.02 -0.30
CA ASP A 66 4.89 5.35 -1.46
C ASP A 66 5.32 3.88 -1.48
N HIS A 67 4.50 3.04 -2.11
CA HIS A 67 4.79 1.63 -2.31
C HIS A 67 5.24 1.38 -3.75
N LEU A 68 6.45 0.86 -3.93
CA LEU A 68 7.01 0.53 -5.25
C LEU A 68 6.07 -0.41 -6.02
N ILE A 69 5.63 -1.48 -5.36
CA ILE A 69 4.53 -2.35 -5.77
C ILE A 69 3.28 -1.89 -5.02
N PRO A 70 2.22 -1.44 -5.72
CA PRO A 70 1.06 -0.89 -5.05
C PRO A 70 0.28 -1.90 -4.20
N MET A 71 -0.29 -1.43 -3.09
CA MET A 71 -1.14 -2.22 -2.20
C MET A 71 -2.59 -2.30 -2.70
N ASN A 72 -2.82 -3.08 -3.76
CA ASN A 72 -4.14 -3.30 -4.33
C ASN A 72 -4.35 -4.77 -4.71
N LYS A 73 -5.59 -5.15 -5.06
CA LYS A 73 -5.95 -6.54 -5.38
C LYS A 73 -5.22 -7.15 -6.58
N THR A 74 -4.63 -6.34 -7.45
CA THR A 74 -3.97 -6.79 -8.68
C THR A 74 -2.46 -6.90 -8.52
N ALA A 75 -1.84 -5.97 -7.79
CA ALA A 75 -0.38 -5.93 -7.63
C ALA A 75 0.11 -6.56 -6.31
N LEU A 76 -0.76 -6.63 -5.30
CA LEU A 76 -0.53 -7.30 -4.01
C LEU A 76 0.78 -6.91 -3.30
N GLY A 77 1.25 -5.67 -3.48
CA GLY A 77 2.43 -5.18 -2.78
C GLY A 77 2.20 -5.07 -1.27
N LEU A 78 3.24 -5.36 -0.48
CA LEU A 78 3.17 -5.35 0.98
C LEU A 78 3.49 -3.98 1.57
N HIS A 79 2.94 -3.66 2.74
CA HIS A 79 3.49 -2.57 3.56
C HIS A 79 4.64 -3.11 4.40
N ALA A 80 5.84 -3.17 3.81
CA ALA A 80 7.03 -3.77 4.40
C ALA A 80 8.31 -3.04 3.97
N TRP A 81 9.41 -3.26 4.69
CA TRP A 81 10.73 -2.75 4.30
C TRP A 81 11.11 -3.22 2.88
N GLY A 82 11.68 -2.31 2.10
CA GLY A 82 12.06 -2.56 0.71
C GLY A 82 10.95 -2.27 -0.31
N ASN A 83 9.67 -2.36 0.08
CA ASN A 83 8.58 -1.89 -0.79
C ASN A 83 8.17 -0.44 -0.51
N VAL A 84 8.28 0.01 0.75
CA VAL A 84 7.97 1.39 1.14
C VAL A 84 9.19 2.29 0.93
N VAL A 85 9.03 3.38 0.19
CA VAL A 85 10.08 4.36 -0.12
C VAL A 85 9.66 5.80 0.22
N PRO A 86 10.62 6.70 0.52
CA PRO A 86 10.31 8.08 0.84
C PRO A 86 10.15 8.88 -0.45
N CYS A 87 9.07 9.64 -0.57
CA CYS A 87 8.84 10.51 -1.72
C CYS A 87 8.18 11.82 -1.30
N CYS A 88 8.15 12.81 -2.19
CA CYS A 88 7.35 14.01 -1.98
C CYS A 88 5.88 13.74 -2.36
N SER A 89 4.94 14.43 -1.71
CA SER A 89 3.50 14.29 -1.99
C SER A 89 3.12 14.46 -3.47
N PRO A 90 3.71 15.40 -4.25
CA PRO A 90 3.45 15.50 -5.68
C PRO A 90 3.82 14.23 -6.46
N CYS A 91 4.94 13.57 -6.14
CA CYS A 91 5.34 12.35 -6.82
C CYS A 91 4.41 11.19 -6.46
N ASN A 92 4.07 11.03 -5.18
CA ASN A 92 3.13 10.01 -4.72
C ASN A 92 1.79 10.11 -5.48
N ASN A 93 1.23 11.34 -5.52
CA ASN A 93 -0.03 11.62 -6.20
C ASN A 93 0.02 11.42 -7.72
N GLN A 94 1.19 11.55 -8.35
CA GLN A 94 1.37 11.35 -9.79
C GLN A 94 1.63 9.88 -10.15
N LYS A 95 2.39 9.14 -9.32
CA LYS A 95 2.68 7.72 -9.53
C LYS A 95 1.41 6.90 -9.37
N GLN A 96 0.71 7.04 -8.24
CA GLN A 96 -0.45 6.22 -7.90
C GLN A 96 -0.13 4.72 -8.08
N GLN A 97 -0.90 4.04 -8.93
CA GLN A 97 -0.79 2.60 -9.21
C GLN A 97 0.20 2.27 -10.34
N LYS A 98 0.92 3.25 -10.90
CA LYS A 98 1.83 3.02 -12.02
C LYS A 98 3.09 2.25 -11.60
N PRO A 99 3.66 1.44 -12.50
CA PRO A 99 4.96 0.81 -12.29
C PRO A 99 6.03 1.85 -11.95
N TRP A 100 6.72 1.67 -10.83
CA TRP A 100 7.61 2.69 -10.29
C TRP A 100 8.80 3.00 -11.20
N LYS A 101 9.32 2.01 -11.94
CA LYS A 101 10.42 2.20 -12.91
C LYS A 101 10.01 3.11 -14.06
N GLU A 102 8.85 2.83 -14.67
CA GLU A 102 8.29 3.65 -15.75
C GLU A 102 8.01 5.08 -15.27
N PHE A 103 7.40 5.22 -14.09
CA PHE A 103 7.16 6.52 -13.50
C PHE A 103 8.47 7.29 -13.27
N MET A 104 9.52 6.62 -12.81
CA MET A 104 10.82 7.23 -12.55
C MET A 104 11.53 7.68 -13.83
N LEU A 105 11.46 6.89 -14.91
CA LEU A 105 11.99 7.28 -16.23
C LEU A 105 11.37 8.60 -16.70
N ILE A 106 10.06 8.76 -16.52
CA ILE A 106 9.34 9.99 -16.87
C ILE A 106 9.69 11.12 -15.89
N LYS A 107 9.74 10.85 -14.59
CA LYS A 107 9.84 11.89 -13.56
C LYS A 107 11.24 12.46 -13.40
N ALA A 108 12.27 11.62 -13.49
CA ALA A 108 13.66 11.99 -13.26
C ALA A 108 14.45 12.29 -14.54
N GLY A 109 13.92 11.93 -15.70
CA GLY A 109 14.58 12.14 -16.99
C GLY A 109 16.00 11.57 -17.00
N PRO A 110 17.04 12.37 -17.32
CA PRO A 110 18.43 11.89 -17.34
C PRO A 110 18.93 11.30 -16.01
N GLY A 111 18.36 11.73 -14.88
CA GLY A 111 18.71 11.22 -13.55
C GLY A 111 18.05 9.90 -13.18
N ALA A 112 17.19 9.33 -14.04
CA ALA A 112 16.39 8.16 -13.72
C ALA A 112 17.25 6.93 -13.41
N ASN A 113 18.30 6.65 -14.19
CA ASN A 113 19.13 5.45 -13.99
C ASN A 113 19.76 5.41 -12.60
N ALA A 114 20.35 6.53 -12.15
CA ALA A 114 20.95 6.62 -10.82
C ALA A 114 19.92 6.41 -9.70
N ARG A 115 18.69 6.93 -9.88
CA ARG A 115 17.59 6.76 -8.92
C ARG A 115 17.04 5.33 -8.92
N ILE A 116 16.93 4.70 -10.08
CA ILE A 116 16.53 3.29 -10.22
C ILE A 116 17.54 2.42 -9.47
N SER A 117 18.85 2.61 -9.70
CA SER A 117 19.90 1.89 -8.99
C SER A 117 19.84 2.08 -7.47
N LYS A 118 19.52 3.30 -6.99
CA LYS A 118 19.37 3.58 -5.56
C LYS A 118 18.15 2.87 -4.96
N VAL A 119 17.04 2.82 -5.67
CA VAL A 119 15.84 2.07 -5.21
C VAL A 119 16.10 0.57 -5.25
N GLU A 120 16.74 0.04 -6.29
CA GLU A 120 17.09 -1.38 -6.38
C GLU A 120 18.06 -1.80 -5.28
N SER A 121 19.06 -0.97 -4.95
CA SER A 121 19.96 -1.24 -3.83
C SER A 121 19.23 -1.23 -2.48
N PHE A 122 18.21 -0.38 -2.31
CA PHE A 122 17.34 -0.42 -1.13
C PHE A 122 16.53 -1.72 -1.06
N VAL A 123 15.87 -2.10 -2.15
CA VAL A 123 15.08 -3.35 -2.25
C VAL A 123 15.97 -4.56 -1.91
N GLN A 124 17.17 -4.61 -2.48
CA GLN A 124 18.15 -5.67 -2.24
C GLN A 124 18.67 -5.66 -0.79
N ALA A 125 19.06 -4.50 -0.26
CA ALA A 125 19.56 -4.37 1.11
C ALA A 125 18.50 -4.75 2.15
N LYS A 126 17.23 -4.46 1.86
CA LYS A 126 16.10 -4.88 2.67
C LYS A 126 15.63 -6.29 2.34
N LYS A 127 16.23 -7.03 1.40
CA LYS A 127 15.87 -8.40 1.00
C LYS A 127 14.38 -8.55 0.62
N TYR A 128 13.79 -7.55 -0.02
CA TYR A 128 12.38 -7.60 -0.43
C TYR A 128 12.25 -8.35 -1.75
N ASP A 129 11.46 -9.42 -1.73
CA ASP A 129 11.22 -10.28 -2.88
C ASP A 129 9.86 -9.97 -3.51
N PRO A 130 9.83 -9.39 -4.72
CA PRO A 130 8.59 -9.08 -5.42
C PRO A 130 7.88 -10.33 -5.98
N ALA A 131 8.52 -11.51 -5.97
CA ALA A 131 7.96 -12.75 -6.50
C ALA A 131 7.00 -13.46 -5.54
N LEU A 132 6.80 -12.95 -4.32
CA LEU A 132 5.84 -13.49 -3.37
C LEU A 132 4.43 -13.49 -4.00
N ASN A 133 3.90 -14.68 -4.27
CA ASN A 133 2.60 -14.84 -4.89
C ASN A 133 1.52 -15.06 -3.83
N LEU A 134 0.60 -14.10 -3.72
CA LEU A 134 -0.53 -14.12 -2.78
C LEU A 134 -1.89 -14.15 -3.47
N HIS A 135 -1.95 -14.30 -4.80
CA HIS A 135 -3.18 -14.12 -5.58
C HIS A 135 -4.30 -15.05 -5.13
N GLU A 136 -4.01 -16.34 -4.94
CA GLU A 136 -5.02 -17.31 -4.49
C GLU A 136 -5.68 -16.88 -3.17
N TYR A 137 -4.88 -16.51 -2.16
CA TYR A 137 -5.39 -16.08 -0.86
C TYR A 137 -6.12 -14.73 -0.92
N ALA A 138 -5.57 -13.78 -1.68
CA ALA A 138 -6.12 -12.44 -1.81
C ALA A 138 -7.45 -12.44 -2.58
N ASP A 139 -7.55 -13.20 -3.67
CA ASP A 139 -8.76 -13.31 -4.48
C ASP A 139 -9.90 -13.95 -3.69
N ASN A 140 -9.61 -15.04 -2.97
CA ASN A 140 -10.57 -15.67 -2.07
C ASN A 140 -11.05 -14.70 -0.99
N LEU A 141 -10.12 -14.00 -0.30
CA LEU A 141 -10.46 -13.00 0.71
C LEU A 141 -11.35 -11.87 0.14
N TYR A 142 -11.02 -11.38 -1.06
CA TYR A 142 -11.75 -10.30 -1.72
C TYR A 142 -13.21 -10.69 -1.96
N GLU A 143 -13.45 -11.88 -2.51
CA GLU A 143 -14.80 -12.36 -2.79
C GLU A 143 -15.57 -12.69 -1.51
N ASP A 144 -14.97 -13.43 -0.58
CA ASP A 144 -15.60 -13.88 0.65
C ASP A 144 -16.06 -12.71 1.51
N VAL A 145 -15.17 -11.73 1.76
CA VAL A 145 -15.51 -10.55 2.55
C VAL A 145 -16.62 -9.75 1.88
N GLY A 146 -16.55 -9.60 0.57
CA GLY A 146 -17.58 -8.89 -0.19
C GLY A 146 -18.95 -9.57 -0.07
N GLN A 147 -19.00 -10.90 -0.21
CA GLN A 147 -20.23 -11.66 -0.12
C GLN A 147 -20.82 -11.66 1.30
N VAL A 148 -19.98 -11.85 2.32
CA VAL A 148 -20.41 -11.84 3.73
C VAL A 148 -20.94 -10.46 4.10
N ALA A 149 -20.22 -9.39 3.76
CA ALA A 149 -20.64 -8.03 4.08
C ALA A 149 -21.99 -7.67 3.43
N MET A 150 -22.16 -7.98 2.14
CA MET A 150 -23.43 -7.71 1.45
C MET A 150 -24.59 -8.53 2.01
N THR A 151 -24.35 -9.78 2.41
CA THR A 151 -25.36 -10.61 3.08
C THR A 151 -25.84 -9.96 4.39
N LEU A 152 -24.91 -9.50 5.22
CA LEU A 152 -25.24 -8.86 6.50
C LEU A 152 -25.93 -7.51 6.31
N ILE A 153 -25.47 -6.68 5.36
CA ILE A 153 -26.10 -5.39 5.05
C ILE A 153 -27.54 -5.60 4.59
N ASN A 154 -27.77 -6.55 3.68
CA ASN A 154 -29.11 -6.86 3.19
C ASN A 154 -30.03 -7.38 4.29
N LEU A 155 -29.51 -8.21 5.20
CA LEU A 155 -30.26 -8.69 6.36
C LEU A 155 -30.70 -7.53 7.27
N ARG A 156 -29.77 -6.65 7.64
CA ARG A 156 -30.07 -5.48 8.50
C ARG A 156 -30.99 -4.49 7.80
N TYR A 157 -30.84 -4.30 6.48
CA TYR A 157 -31.73 -3.49 5.67
C TYR A 157 -33.17 -4.00 5.72
N LYS A 158 -33.39 -5.31 5.51
CA LYS A 158 -34.73 -5.91 5.62
C LYS A 158 -35.35 -5.73 7.02
N GLN A 159 -34.54 -5.91 8.06
CA GLN A 159 -34.99 -5.69 9.45
C GLN A 159 -35.40 -4.22 9.68
N ALA A 160 -34.61 -3.26 9.20
CA ALA A 160 -34.92 -1.84 9.29
C ALA A 160 -36.19 -1.48 8.51
N GLN A 161 -36.36 -2.01 7.29
CA GLN A 161 -37.58 -1.81 6.50
C GLN A 161 -38.83 -2.28 7.26
N ASN A 162 -38.77 -3.45 7.89
CA ASN A 162 -39.90 -3.97 8.65
C ASN A 162 -40.19 -3.12 9.89
N GLY A 163 -39.16 -2.64 10.59
CA GLY A 163 -39.32 -1.72 11.72
C GLY A 163 -39.97 -0.40 11.30
N ILE A 164 -39.53 0.17 10.18
CA ILE A 164 -40.10 1.42 9.64
C ILE A 164 -41.56 1.25 9.24
N ARG A 165 -41.92 0.14 8.57
CA ARG A 165 -43.32 -0.13 8.19
C ARG A 165 -44.24 -0.17 9.41
N LYS A 166 -43.86 -0.90 10.46
CA LYS A 166 -44.61 -0.97 11.72
C LYS A 166 -44.77 0.36 12.44
N LEU A 167 -43.84 1.30 12.23
CA LEU A 167 -43.90 2.64 12.85
C LEU A 167 -44.86 3.58 12.11
N LEU A 168 -45.08 3.33 10.81
CA LEU A 168 -45.91 4.17 9.94
C LEU A 168 -47.35 3.65 9.77
N GLU A 169 -47.64 2.47 10.32
CA GLU A 169 -49.00 1.91 10.50
C GLU A 169 -49.65 2.50 11.75
#